data_AF-A0A1E5R0R9-F1
#
_entry.id   AF-A0A1E5R0R9-F1
#
_cell.length_a   1.000
_cell.length_b   1.000
_cell.length_c   1.000
_cell.angle_alpha   90.00
_cell.angle_beta   90.00
_cell.angle_gamma   90.00
#
_symmetry.space_group_name_H-M   'P 1'
#
loop_
_entity.id
_entity.type
_entity.pdbx_description
1 polymer ?
#
loop_
_entity_poly.entity_id
_entity_poly.type
_entity_poly.pdbx_seq_one_letter_code
_entity_poly.pdbx_strand_id
1 'polypeptide(L)'
;MPSKNSINRPKDTTHQARKIRQISKKRQQREQKGLFAPSRSSDSSKSGQAYSESYDLYKGEYSRDAGNAVTNKTLSKKRAQKIERNLRYAEQRKLMIDLEKNAEDSGMAVDSVNTPSSSALAKQSKKKESELERIRSSMWEAIEEQKSAGLLLQNGTGTTLGGQHFP
;
A
#
# COMPACT_ATOMS: atom_id res chain seq x y z
N MET A 1 9.57 45.13 -37.76
CA MET A 1 9.53 46.27 -38.70
C MET A 1 8.15 46.35 -39.36
N PRO A 2 7.69 47.57 -39.72
CA PRO A 2 6.52 47.74 -40.57
C PRO A 2 6.69 46.97 -41.88
N SER A 3 5.61 46.37 -42.39
CA SER A 3 5.67 45.66 -43.68
C SER A 3 5.84 46.65 -44.84
N LYS A 4 6.62 46.29 -45.88
CA LYS A 4 6.82 47.12 -47.07
C LYS A 4 5.50 47.57 -47.74
N ASN A 5 4.49 46.70 -47.76
CA ASN A 5 3.21 46.98 -48.44
C ASN A 5 2.19 47.74 -47.57
N SER A 6 2.43 47.85 -46.25
CA SER A 6 1.55 48.59 -45.34
C SER A 6 2.38 49.22 -44.24
N ILE A 7 3.02 50.35 -44.57
CA ILE A 7 3.98 51.04 -43.71
C ILE A 7 3.27 51.71 -42.52
N ASN A 8 2.05 52.22 -42.73
CA ASN A 8 1.24 52.86 -41.70
C ASN A 8 0.47 51.87 -40.80
N ARG A 9 0.58 50.55 -41.06
CA ARG A 9 -0.10 49.52 -40.25
C ARG A 9 0.90 48.78 -39.36
N PRO A 10 0.76 48.85 -38.01
CA PRO A 10 1.66 48.16 -37.11
C PRO A 10 1.47 46.64 -37.18
N LYS A 11 2.52 45.90 -37.57
CA LYS A 11 2.48 44.44 -37.72
C LYS A 11 3.03 43.71 -36.49
N ASP A 12 4.28 43.98 -36.13
CA ASP A 12 4.95 43.18 -35.09
C ASP A 12 4.40 43.46 -33.70
N THR A 13 4.12 44.72 -33.37
CA THR A 13 3.54 45.10 -32.07
C THR A 13 2.15 44.49 -31.88
N THR A 14 1.31 44.48 -32.92
CA THR A 14 -0.02 43.86 -32.86
C THR A 14 0.07 42.34 -32.75
N HIS A 15 1.00 41.70 -33.47
CA HIS A 15 1.25 40.27 -33.34
C HIS A 15 1.76 39.88 -31.95
N GLN A 16 2.69 40.65 -31.39
CA GLN A 16 3.23 40.43 -30.05
C GLN A 16 2.13 40.62 -28.99
N ALA A 17 1.37 41.72 -29.05
CA ALA A 17 0.25 41.95 -28.15
C ALA A 17 -0.78 40.81 -28.20
N ARG A 18 -1.11 40.33 -29.40
CA ARG A 18 -2.02 39.17 -29.57
C ARG A 18 -1.44 37.90 -28.94
N LYS A 19 -0.15 37.61 -29.17
CA LYS A 19 0.51 36.43 -28.58
C LYS A 19 0.51 36.50 -27.04
N ILE A 20 0.85 37.67 -26.47
CA ILE A 20 0.86 37.88 -25.02
C ILE A 20 -0.53 37.64 -24.43
N ARG A 21 -1.59 38.20 -25.04
CA ARG A 21 -2.98 37.98 -24.59
C ARG A 21 -3.41 36.51 -24.65
N GLN A 22 -2.98 35.78 -25.68
CA GLN A 22 -3.28 34.35 -25.79
C GLN A 22 -2.55 33.54 -24.71
N ILE A 23 -1.27 33.86 -24.44
CA ILE A 23 -0.47 33.18 -23.41
C ILE A 23 -1.01 33.49 -22.02
N SER A 24 -1.37 34.75 -21.73
CA SER A 24 -1.93 35.13 -20.43
C SER A 24 -3.26 34.42 -20.16
N LYS A 25 -4.15 34.33 -21.15
CA LYS A 25 -5.41 33.58 -21.02
C LYS A 25 -5.16 32.09 -20.76
N LYS A 26 -4.21 31.47 -21.47
CA LYS A 26 -3.82 30.07 -21.22
C LYS A 26 -3.25 29.87 -19.81
N ARG A 27 -2.42 30.79 -19.33
CA ARG A 27 -1.89 30.76 -17.96
C ARG A 27 -3.03 30.85 -16.94
N GLN A 28 -3.92 31.82 -17.07
CA GLN A 28 -5.06 31.99 -16.16
C GLN A 28 -5.95 30.74 -16.12
N GLN A 29 -6.25 30.12 -17.27
CA GLN A 29 -7.02 28.87 -17.31
C GLN A 29 -6.31 27.70 -16.63
N ARG A 30 -4.98 27.59 -16.75
CA ARG A 30 -4.20 26.55 -16.06
C ARG A 30 -4.15 26.77 -14.55
N GLU A 31 -4.07 28.03 -14.12
CA GLU A 31 -4.10 28.43 -12.72
C GLU A 31 -5.46 28.14 -12.07
N GLN A 32 -6.57 28.48 -12.74
CA GLN A 32 -7.92 28.15 -12.29
C GLN A 32 -8.16 26.64 -12.17
N LYS A 33 -7.52 25.84 -13.03
CA LYS A 33 -7.56 24.38 -12.96
C LYS A 33 -6.61 23.78 -11.92
N GLY A 34 -5.85 24.59 -11.18
CA GLY A 34 -4.91 24.09 -10.16
C GLY A 34 -3.70 23.33 -10.73
N LEU A 35 -3.36 23.49 -12.02
CA LEU A 35 -2.22 22.79 -12.64
C LEU A 35 -0.86 23.38 -12.27
N PHE A 36 -0.83 24.54 -11.62
CA PHE A 36 0.40 25.14 -11.12
C PHE A 36 0.57 24.83 -9.64
N ALA A 37 1.83 24.67 -9.23
CA ALA A 37 2.16 24.54 -7.82
C ALA A 37 1.72 25.79 -7.04
N PRO A 38 1.26 25.63 -5.79
CA PRO A 38 0.85 26.74 -4.97
C PRO A 38 2.05 27.56 -4.50
N SER A 39 1.79 28.68 -3.82
CA SER A 39 2.84 29.53 -3.25
C SER A 39 3.69 28.79 -2.22
N ARG A 40 4.92 29.26 -2.00
CA ARG A 40 5.87 28.62 -1.07
C ARG A 40 5.38 28.57 0.38
N SER A 41 4.61 29.56 0.81
CA SER A 41 4.07 29.67 2.17
C SER A 41 2.75 28.96 2.38
N SER A 42 2.16 28.38 1.33
CA SER A 42 0.92 27.61 1.47
C SER A 42 1.18 26.29 2.20
N ASP A 43 0.21 25.85 3.00
CA ASP A 43 0.29 24.58 3.74
C ASP A 43 0.42 23.36 2.82
N SER A 44 -0.13 23.46 1.60
CA SER A 44 -0.02 22.43 0.56
C SER A 44 1.30 22.51 -0.24
N SER A 45 2.17 23.47 0.07
CA SER A 45 3.48 23.58 -0.56
C SER A 45 4.42 22.50 -0.04
N LYS A 46 5.15 21.87 -0.95
CA LYS A 46 6.22 20.90 -0.62
C LYS A 46 7.61 21.53 -0.68
N SER A 47 7.69 22.85 -0.49
CA SER A 47 8.94 23.59 -0.55
C SER A 47 9.87 23.20 0.60
N GLY A 48 11.08 22.75 0.30
CA GLY A 48 12.06 22.30 1.31
C GLY A 48 11.92 20.84 1.73
N GLN A 49 10.91 20.12 1.22
CA GLN A 49 10.76 18.68 1.41
C GLN A 49 11.31 17.92 0.20
N ALA A 50 11.67 16.65 0.38
CA ALA A 50 12.10 15.81 -0.73
C ALA A 50 10.90 15.51 -1.66
N TYR A 51 11.04 15.87 -2.94
CA TYR A 51 10.00 15.59 -3.95
C TYR A 51 10.08 14.14 -4.42
N SER A 52 8.97 13.40 -4.30
CA SER A 52 8.88 12.02 -4.82
C SER A 52 7.48 11.69 -5.30
N GLU A 53 7.34 11.56 -6.63
CA GLU A 53 6.07 11.20 -7.25
C GLU A 53 5.53 9.86 -6.77
N SER A 54 6.41 8.88 -6.55
CA SER A 54 6.01 7.56 -6.05
C SER A 54 5.45 7.62 -4.64
N TYR A 55 6.02 8.46 -3.77
CA TYR A 55 5.55 8.59 -2.40
C TYR A 55 4.21 9.32 -2.33
N ASP A 56 4.07 10.37 -3.14
CA ASP A 56 2.82 11.12 -3.30
C ASP A 56 1.69 10.23 -3.85
N LEU A 57 1.99 9.37 -4.84
CA LEU A 57 1.05 8.36 -5.35
C LEU A 57 0.68 7.33 -4.28
N TYR A 58 1.65 6.89 -3.49
CA TYR A 58 1.42 5.95 -2.39
C TYR A 58 0.50 6.54 -1.31
N LYS A 59 0.65 7.83 -0.98
CA LYS A 59 -0.24 8.54 -0.07
C LYS A 59 -1.64 8.83 -0.65
N GLY A 60 -1.83 8.67 -1.96
CA GLY A 60 -3.08 8.99 -2.64
C GLY A 60 -3.31 10.48 -2.86
N GLU A 61 -2.27 11.32 -2.77
CA GLU A 61 -2.41 12.77 -2.96
C GLU A 61 -2.82 13.15 -4.39
N TYR A 62 -2.49 12.30 -5.38
CA TYR A 62 -2.89 12.47 -6.78
C TYR A 62 -4.32 11.97 -7.09
N SER A 63 -4.98 11.24 -6.18
CA SER A 63 -6.30 10.65 -6.44
C SER A 63 -7.47 11.61 -6.24
N ARG A 64 -7.29 12.74 -5.54
CA ARG A 64 -8.42 13.61 -5.17
C ARG A 64 -9.03 14.41 -6.33
N ASP A 65 -8.24 14.71 -7.37
CA ASP A 65 -8.72 15.50 -8.53
C ASP A 65 -8.80 14.69 -9.84
N ALA A 66 -8.28 13.47 -9.85
CA ALA A 66 -8.03 12.68 -11.07
C ALA A 66 -9.11 11.63 -11.36
N GLY A 67 -10.35 11.85 -10.92
CA GLY A 67 -11.44 10.85 -11.06
C GLY A 67 -11.66 10.33 -12.49
N ASN A 68 -11.26 11.09 -13.53
CA ASN A 68 -11.37 10.71 -14.94
C ASN A 68 -10.14 11.10 -15.81
N ALA A 69 -8.99 11.45 -15.21
CA ALA A 69 -7.83 11.94 -15.96
C ALA A 69 -6.78 10.84 -16.18
N VAL A 70 -6.47 10.54 -17.44
CA VAL A 70 -5.38 9.62 -17.79
C VAL A 70 -4.05 10.24 -17.37
N THR A 71 -3.27 9.51 -16.57
CA THR A 71 -1.93 9.93 -16.15
C THR A 71 -0.89 8.90 -16.56
N ASN A 72 0.34 9.35 -16.81
CA ASN A 72 1.48 8.46 -17.07
C ASN A 72 2.23 8.10 -15.77
N LYS A 73 1.71 8.52 -14.61
CA LYS A 73 2.36 8.35 -13.31
C LYS A 73 1.79 7.09 -12.65
N THR A 74 2.68 6.16 -12.31
CA THR A 74 2.28 4.88 -11.69
C THR A 74 3.14 4.55 -10.49
N LEU A 75 2.58 3.77 -9.56
CA LEU A 75 3.30 3.22 -8.44
C LEU A 75 3.61 1.75 -8.71
N SER A 76 4.88 1.42 -8.90
CA SER A 76 5.29 0.01 -8.99
C SER A 76 5.03 -0.71 -7.67
N LYS A 77 4.45 -1.91 -7.73
CA LYS A 77 4.22 -2.78 -6.55
C LYS A 77 5.50 -3.01 -5.73
N LYS A 78 6.65 -3.16 -6.40
CA LYS A 78 7.96 -3.29 -5.75
C LYS A 78 8.32 -2.05 -4.93
N ARG A 79 7.99 -0.86 -5.43
CA ARG A 79 8.22 0.40 -4.72
C ARG A 79 7.25 0.56 -3.56
N ALA A 80 5.97 0.21 -3.73
CA ALA A 80 4.97 0.23 -2.66
C ALA A 80 5.42 -0.63 -1.46
N GLN A 81 5.80 -1.88 -1.69
CA GLN A 81 6.31 -2.77 -0.63
C GLN A 81 7.56 -2.23 0.08
N LYS A 82 8.47 -1.58 -0.67
CA LYS A 82 9.65 -0.93 -0.07
C LYS A 82 9.25 0.25 0.83
N ILE A 83 8.26 1.04 0.42
CA ILE A 83 7.75 2.15 1.22
C ILE A 83 7.11 1.62 2.51
N GLU A 84 6.22 0.62 2.41
CA GLU A 84 5.58 -0.02 3.57
C GLU A 84 6.62 -0.58 4.56
N ARG A 85 7.63 -1.30 4.06
CA ARG A 85 8.70 -1.83 4.91
C ARG A 85 9.49 -0.73 5.62
N ASN A 86 9.85 0.33 4.90
CA ASN A 86 10.60 1.44 5.49
C ASN A 86 9.76 2.23 6.49
N LEU A 87 8.45 2.33 6.26
CA LEU A 87 7.51 2.97 7.18
C LEU A 87 7.45 2.20 8.50
N ARG A 88 7.36 0.87 8.45
CA ARG A 88 7.46 0.01 9.66
C ARG A 88 8.76 0.21 10.43
N TYR A 89 9.89 0.32 9.73
CA TYR A 89 11.18 0.62 10.41
C TYR A 89 11.21 2.00 11.05
N ALA A 90 10.55 3.00 10.44
CA ALA A 90 10.44 4.33 11.02
C ALA A 90 9.55 4.33 12.28
N GLU A 91 8.41 3.62 12.25
CA GLU A 91 7.51 3.46 13.39
C GLU A 91 8.19 2.75 14.56
N GLN A 92 8.93 1.66 14.28
CA GLN A 92 9.71 0.95 15.31
C GLN A 92 10.72 1.87 15.98
N ARG A 93 11.49 2.66 15.21
CA ARG A 93 12.43 3.63 15.79
C ARG A 93 11.75 4.72 16.60
N LYS A 94 10.59 5.21 16.14
CA LYS A 94 9.81 6.20 16.89
C LYS A 94 9.37 5.62 18.24
N LEU A 95 8.84 4.40 18.24
CA LEU A 95 8.40 3.73 19.47
C LEU A 95 9.55 3.51 20.46
N MET A 96 10.74 3.13 19.99
CA MET A 96 11.92 3.02 20.87
C MET A 96 12.30 4.37 21.50
N ILE A 97 12.30 5.46 20.71
CA ILE A 97 12.57 6.81 21.22
C ILE A 97 11.50 7.24 22.23
N ASP A 98 10.23 6.92 21.97
CA ASP A 98 9.13 7.26 22.88
C ASP A 98 9.24 6.46 24.20
N LEU A 99 9.68 5.20 24.15
CA LEU A 99 9.97 4.40 25.35
C LEU A 99 11.17 4.95 26.14
N GLU A 100 12.26 5.33 25.47
CA GLU A 100 13.44 5.93 26.11
C GLU A 100 13.07 7.22 26.86
N LYS A 101 12.31 8.12 26.21
CA LYS A 101 11.82 9.35 26.86
C LYS A 101 10.94 9.07 28.08
N ASN A 102 10.03 8.11 27.97
CA ASN A 102 9.17 7.74 29.11
C ASN A 102 9.97 7.12 30.27
N ALA A 103 11.03 6.38 29.98
CA ALA A 103 11.92 5.80 30.99
C ALA A 103 12.77 6.87 31.70
N GLU A 104 13.27 7.87 30.95
CA GLU A 104 13.95 9.04 31.51
C GLU A 104 13.03 9.86 32.42
N ASP A 105 11.79 10.12 31.99
CA ASP A 105 10.81 10.89 32.77
C ASP A 105 10.30 10.14 34.02
N SER A 106 10.30 8.80 34.00
CA SER A 106 9.83 7.97 35.13
C SER A 106 10.94 7.52 36.08
N GLY A 107 12.21 7.83 35.82
CA GLY A 107 13.34 7.43 36.68
C GLY A 107 13.52 5.92 36.86
N MET A 108 12.87 5.10 36.03
CA MET A 108 12.92 3.64 36.11
C MET A 108 13.84 3.14 35.00
N ALA A 109 15.05 2.71 35.38
CA ALA A 109 15.99 2.05 34.48
C ALA A 109 15.38 0.71 34.02
N VAL A 110 14.83 0.68 32.82
CA VAL A 110 14.36 -0.56 32.19
C VAL A 110 15.60 -1.29 31.69
N ASP A 111 16.04 -2.30 32.44
CA ASP A 111 17.16 -3.17 32.08
C ASP A 111 16.81 -3.91 30.78
N SER A 112 17.30 -3.41 29.66
CA SER A 112 17.03 -3.93 28.32
C SER A 112 17.88 -5.16 28.00
N VAL A 113 17.84 -6.16 28.88
CA VAL A 113 18.44 -7.47 28.65
C VAL A 113 17.30 -8.48 28.69
N ASN A 114 17.04 -9.13 27.54
CA ASN A 114 15.90 -10.03 27.23
C ASN A 114 14.54 -9.36 26.94
N THR A 115 14.38 -8.89 25.70
CA THR A 115 13.07 -8.93 25.02
C THR A 115 12.94 -10.22 24.20
N PRO A 116 12.22 -11.26 24.66
CA PRO A 116 11.80 -12.37 23.82
C PRO A 116 10.50 -12.04 23.05
N SER A 117 10.33 -10.81 22.56
CA SER A 117 9.07 -10.34 21.95
C SER A 117 9.01 -10.43 20.43
N SER A 118 10.08 -10.89 19.75
CA SER A 118 10.02 -11.26 18.33
C SER A 118 9.25 -12.56 18.07
N SER A 119 8.89 -13.31 19.11
CA SER A 119 8.10 -14.55 19.01
C SER A 119 6.57 -14.34 19.14
N ALA A 120 6.13 -13.20 19.67
CA ALA A 120 4.70 -12.92 19.90
C ALA A 120 4.01 -12.30 18.67
N LEU A 121 4.68 -11.42 17.92
CA LEU A 121 4.15 -10.89 16.65
C LEU A 121 4.33 -11.86 15.45
N ALA A 122 5.22 -12.84 15.56
CA ALA A 122 5.35 -13.90 14.55
C ALA A 122 4.17 -14.89 14.55
N LYS A 123 3.37 -14.95 15.63
CA LYS A 123 2.19 -15.83 15.72
C LYS A 123 0.92 -15.28 15.05
N GLN A 124 0.89 -14.00 14.65
CA GLN A 124 -0.27 -13.40 13.97
C GLN A 124 -0.13 -13.29 12.45
N SER A 125 1.00 -13.71 11.88
CA SER A 125 1.08 -14.04 10.46
C SER A 125 0.76 -15.53 10.21
N LYS A 126 -0.30 -16.05 10.82
CA LYS A 126 -0.98 -17.20 10.22
C LYS A 126 -1.53 -16.68 8.90
N LYS A 127 -0.77 -16.87 7.82
CA LYS A 127 -1.29 -16.77 6.45
C LYS A 127 -2.65 -17.45 6.51
N LYS A 128 -3.71 -16.77 6.07
CA LYS A 128 -5.03 -17.40 5.96
C LYS A 128 -4.80 -18.69 5.19
N GLU A 129 -4.86 -19.82 5.88
CA GLU A 129 -4.62 -21.12 5.26
C GLU A 129 -5.54 -21.18 4.06
N SER A 130 -4.95 -21.45 2.91
CA SER A 130 -5.72 -21.65 1.69
C SER A 130 -6.74 -22.76 1.95
N GLU A 131 -7.88 -22.70 1.26
CA GLU A 131 -8.94 -23.70 1.42
C GLU A 131 -8.40 -25.14 1.24
N LEU A 132 -7.43 -25.31 0.33
CA LEU A 132 -6.69 -26.56 0.13
C LEU A 132 -5.82 -26.97 1.32
N GLU A 133 -5.18 -26.03 2.02
CA GLU A 133 -4.39 -26.33 3.22
C GLU A 133 -5.29 -26.79 4.36
N ARG A 134 -6.49 -26.21 4.49
CA ARG A 134 -7.50 -26.64 5.49
C ARG A 134 -8.05 -28.03 5.19
N ILE A 135 -8.36 -28.31 3.93
CA ILE A 135 -8.84 -29.65 3.51
C ILE A 135 -7.73 -30.68 3.73
N ARG A 136 -6.48 -30.35 3.42
CA ARG A 136 -5.35 -31.25 3.68
C ARG A 136 -5.14 -31.49 5.17
N SER A 137 -5.18 -30.46 6.01
CA SER A 137 -5.02 -30.64 7.46
C SER A 137 -6.14 -31.49 8.04
N SER A 138 -7.40 -31.25 7.68
CA SER A 138 -8.52 -32.09 8.14
C SER A 138 -8.43 -33.53 7.66
N MET A 139 -7.95 -33.75 6.43
CA MET A 139 -7.78 -35.10 5.88
C MET A 139 -6.64 -35.86 6.55
N TRP A 140 -5.53 -35.18 6.85
CA TRP A 140 -4.44 -35.77 7.62
C TRP A 140 -4.85 -36.09 9.06
N GLU A 141 -5.61 -35.21 9.71
CA GLU A 141 -6.18 -35.42 11.04
C GLU A 141 -7.12 -36.63 11.07
N ALA A 142 -8.02 -36.76 10.08
CA ALA A 142 -8.92 -37.92 9.98
C ALA A 142 -8.16 -39.25 9.73
N ILE A 143 -7.07 -39.22 8.96
CA ILE A 143 -6.23 -40.41 8.73
C ILE A 143 -5.48 -40.81 10.01
N GLU A 144 -5.00 -39.83 10.79
CA GLU A 144 -4.36 -40.08 12.09
C GLU A 144 -5.35 -40.57 13.14
N GLU A 145 -6.58 -40.03 13.15
CA GLU A 145 -7.68 -40.52 13.97
C GLU A 145 -8.06 -41.96 13.60
N GLN A 146 -8.11 -42.31 12.32
CA GLN A 146 -8.37 -43.69 11.88
C GLN A 146 -7.22 -44.66 12.19
N LYS A 147 -5.97 -44.19 12.25
CA LYS A 147 -4.83 -45.01 12.71
C LYS A 147 -4.81 -45.22 14.22
N SER A 148 -5.30 -44.24 14.98
CA SER A 148 -5.34 -44.27 16.46
C SER A 148 -6.62 -44.93 17.00
N ALA A 149 -7.72 -44.88 16.24
CA ALA A 149 -8.86 -45.76 16.38
C ALA A 149 -8.45 -47.16 15.87
N GLY A 150 -7.73 -47.90 16.71
CA GLY A 150 -7.43 -49.31 16.46
C GLY A 150 -8.70 -50.01 15.99
N LEU A 151 -8.60 -50.74 14.87
CA LEU A 151 -9.68 -51.46 14.22
C LEU A 151 -10.43 -52.29 15.27
N LEU A 152 -11.56 -51.77 15.77
CA LEU A 152 -12.51 -52.53 16.58
C LEU A 152 -13.20 -53.51 15.63
N LEU A 153 -12.49 -54.58 15.28
CA LEU A 153 -13.10 -55.84 14.89
C LEU A 153 -13.95 -56.25 16.09
N GLN A 154 -15.23 -55.91 16.03
CA GLN A 154 -16.22 -56.48 16.91
C GLN A 154 -16.25 -57.97 16.60
N ASN A 155 -15.44 -58.74 17.34
CA ASN A 155 -15.47 -60.20 17.34
C ASN A 155 -16.80 -60.62 17.95
N GLY A 156 -17.87 -60.50 17.16
CA GLY A 156 -19.21 -60.97 17.48
C GLY A 156 -19.20 -62.48 17.50
N THR A 157 -19.25 -63.02 18.71
CA THR A 157 -19.50 -64.43 18.98
C THR A 157 -20.88 -64.84 18.45
N GLY A 158 -20.90 -65.53 17.30
CA GLY A 158 -21.86 -66.57 16.94
C GLY A 158 -23.35 -66.22 16.79
N THR A 159 -23.84 -66.20 15.54
CA THR A 159 -25.08 -66.90 15.16
C THR A 159 -24.95 -67.42 13.74
N THR A 160 -25.00 -68.74 13.63
CA THR A 160 -25.16 -69.53 12.41
C THR A 160 -26.45 -69.16 11.69
N LEU A 161 -26.38 -68.66 10.46
CA LEU A 161 -27.42 -68.89 9.46
C LEU A 161 -26.74 -69.41 8.20
N GLY A 162 -27.08 -70.66 7.89
CA GLY A 162 -26.53 -71.42 6.79
C GLY A 162 -26.82 -70.76 5.45
N GLY A 163 -25.94 -71.04 4.49
CA GLY A 163 -26.03 -70.49 3.15
C GLY A 163 -27.27 -70.94 2.38
N GLN A 164 -27.52 -70.25 1.27
CA GLN A 164 -28.02 -70.88 0.06
C GLN A 164 -27.21 -70.40 -1.14
N HIS A 165 -27.04 -71.37 -2.01
CA HIS A 165 -26.30 -71.44 -3.26
C HIS A 165 -26.97 -70.59 -4.37
N PHE A 166 -26.17 -70.36 -5.43
CA PHE A 166 -26.32 -69.54 -6.66
C PHE A 166 -27.63 -69.70 -7.47
N PRO A 167 -27.96 -68.75 -8.37
CA PRO A 167 -27.33 -68.68 -9.71
C PRO A 167 -26.25 -67.59 -9.88
#